data_AF-A0A166JYE0-F1
#
_entry.id   AF-A0A166JYE0-F1
#
_cell.length_a   1.000
_cell.length_b   1.000
_cell.length_c   1.000
_cell.angle_alpha   90.00
_cell.angle_beta   90.00
_cell.angle_gamma   90.00
#
_symmetry.space_group_name_H-M   'P 1'
#
loop_
_entity.id
_entity.type
_entity.pdbx_description
1 polymer ?
#
loop_
_entity_poly.entity_id
_entity_poly.type
_entity_poly.pdbx_seq_one_letter_code
_entity_poly.pdbx_strand_id
1 'polypeptide(L)' 'MTENELIQELYKIQDLWSEQPHLANDYSEGLRFNELRNELKSLHNITAEFEFNSTENKYVLVLK' A
#
# COMPACT_ATOMS: atom_id res chain seq x y z
N MET A 1 14.74 -1.50 4.97
CA MET A 1 14.60 -0.10 4.47
C MET A 1 14.41 0.85 5.63
N THR A 2 14.52 2.16 5.40
CA THR A 2 14.03 3.18 6.34
C THR A 2 12.50 3.26 6.31
N GLU A 3 11.90 3.83 7.36
CA GLU A 3 10.45 4.05 7.44
C GLU A 3 9.92 4.80 6.20
N ASN A 4 10.60 5.89 5.83
CA ASN A 4 10.22 6.72 4.70
C ASN A 4 10.29 5.95 3.37
N GLU A 5 11.30 5.09 3.18
CA GLU A 5 11.41 4.28 1.96
C GLU A 5 10.26 3.29 1.84
N LEU A 6 9.88 2.63 2.94
CA LEU A 6 8.76 1.70 2.97
C LEU A 6 7.43 2.41 2.67
N ILE A 7 7.20 3.57 3.31
CA ILE A 7 6.01 4.38 3.07
C ILE A 7 5.96 4.86 1.61
N GLN A 8 7.10 5.28 1.03
CA GLN A 8 7.17 5.69 -0.38
C GLN A 8 6.85 4.53 -1.33
N GLU A 9 7.34 3.32 -1.07
CA GLU A 9 6.97 2.15 -1.88
C GLU A 9 5.47 1.82 -1.77
N LEU A 10 4.87 1.95 -0.59
CA LEU A 10 3.43 1.78 -0.41
C LEU A 10 2.63 2.85 -1.19
N TYR A 11 3.07 4.11 -1.19
CA TYR A 11 2.43 5.15 -2.01
C TYR A 11 2.52 4.85 -3.52
N LYS A 12 3.65 4.33 -4.02
CA LYS A 12 3.75 3.92 -5.42
C LYS A 12 2.74 2.82 -5.79
N ILE A 13 2.52 1.86 -4.90
CA ILE A 13 1.51 0.82 -5.09
C ILE A 13 0.10 1.43 -5.06
N GLN A 14 -0.17 2.34 -4.13
CA GLN A 14 -1.45 3.05 -4.05
C GLN A 14 -1.76 3.79 -5.35
N ASP A 15 -0.80 4.55 -5.87
CA ASP A 15 -0.94 5.30 -7.12
C ASP A 15 -1.21 4.34 -8.29
N LEU A 16 -0.40 3.27 -8.39
CA LEU A 16 -0.56 2.26 -9.43
C LEU A 16 -1.93 1.59 -9.39
N TRP A 17 -2.43 1.19 -8.21
CA TRP A 17 -3.74 0.58 -8.07
C TRP A 17 -4.87 1.57 -8.31
N SER A 18 -4.65 2.85 -8.04
CA SER A 18 -5.63 3.90 -8.36
C SER A 18 -5.75 4.12 -9.87
N GLU A 19 -4.63 4.10 -10.59
CA GLU A 19 -4.60 4.17 -12.06
C GLU A 19 -5.11 2.88 -12.72
N GLN A 20 -4.83 1.73 -12.10
CA GLN A 20 -5.14 0.40 -12.62
C GLN A 20 -5.78 -0.47 -11.53
N PRO A 21 -7.09 -0.28 -11.22
CA PRO A 21 -7.76 -0.97 -10.11
C PRO A 21 -7.78 -2.49 -10.19
N HIS A 22 -7.61 -3.07 -11.39
CA HIS A 22 -7.53 -4.50 -11.56
C HIS A 22 -6.27 -5.11 -10.89
N LEU A 23 -5.20 -4.33 -10.72
CA LEU A 23 -3.97 -4.75 -10.05
C LEU A 23 -4.16 -4.97 -8.54
N ALA A 24 -5.14 -4.29 -7.91
CA ALA A 24 -5.46 -4.54 -6.51
C ALA A 24 -5.97 -5.96 -6.24
N ASN A 25 -6.43 -6.66 -7.29
CA ASN A 25 -6.83 -8.06 -7.24
C ASN A 25 -5.78 -9.01 -7.84
N ASP A 26 -4.66 -8.47 -8.33
CA ASP A 26 -3.55 -9.29 -8.82
C ASP A 26 -2.80 -9.92 -7.63
N TYR A 27 -2.52 -11.21 -7.74
CA TYR A 27 -1.89 -11.96 -6.66
C TYR A 27 -0.47 -11.48 -6.35
N SER A 28 0.30 -11.13 -7.38
CA SER A 28 1.70 -10.70 -7.23
C SER A 28 1.76 -9.33 -6.57
N GLU A 29 0.86 -8.43 -6.99
CA GLU A 29 0.72 -7.10 -6.39
C GLU A 29 0.24 -7.19 -4.94
N GLY A 30 -0.72 -8.06 -4.64
CA GLY A 30 -1.18 -8.31 -3.28
C GLY A 30 -0.07 -8.85 -2.36
N LEU A 31 0.78 -9.74 -2.88
CA LEU A 31 1.97 -10.22 -2.15
C LEU A 31 2.95 -9.07 -1.86
N ARG A 32 3.30 -8.28 -2.88
CA ARG A 32 4.23 -7.14 -2.75
C ARG A 32 3.74 -6.14 -1.69
N PHE A 33 2.46 -5.78 -1.71
CA PHE A 33 1.87 -4.93 -0.68
C PHE A 33 2.00 -5.55 0.72
N ASN A 34 1.69 -6.84 0.85
CA ASN A 34 1.74 -7.53 2.14
C ASN A 34 3.16 -7.62 2.71
N GLU A 35 4.17 -7.84 1.86
CA GLU A 35 5.58 -7.84 2.26
C GLU A 35 6.01 -6.48 2.82
N LEU A 36 5.73 -5.39 2.10
CA LEU A 36 6.04 -4.02 2.55
C LEU A 36 5.30 -3.64 3.83
N ARG A 37 4.02 -3.99 3.93
CA ARG A 37 3.20 -3.78 5.13
C ARG A 37 3.78 -4.52 6.34
N ASN A 38 4.19 -5.77 6.16
CA ASN A 38 4.76 -6.57 7.23
C ASN A 38 6.14 -6.07 7.65
N GLU A 39 6.97 -5.63 6.70
CA GLU A 39 8.26 -5.01 7.01
C GLU A 39 8.07 -3.69 7.80
N LEU A 40 7.16 -2.82 7.37
CA LEU A 40 6.84 -1.57 8.07
C LEU A 40 6.34 -1.82 9.49
N LYS A 41 5.48 -2.81 9.67
CA LYS A 41 5.00 -3.21 11.00
C LYS A 41 6.11 -3.80 11.86
N SER A 42 6.96 -4.65 11.31
CA SER A 42 8.04 -5.32 12.04
C SER A 42 9.13 -4.34 12.49
N LEU A 43 9.53 -3.43 11.61
CA LEU A 43 10.65 -2.51 11.86
C LEU A 43 10.22 -1.23 12.60
N HIS A 44 9.01 -0.74 12.33
CA HIS A 44 8.56 0.58 12.78
C HIS A 44 7.28 0.54 13.63
N ASN A 45 6.68 -0.64 13.84
CA ASN A 45 5.41 -0.80 14.56
C ASN A 45 4.26 0.04 13.99
N ILE A 46 4.30 0.32 12.68
CA ILE A 46 3.27 1.04 11.93
C ILE A 46 2.47 0.05 11.10
N THR A 47 1.14 0.12 11.17
CA THR A 47 0.24 -0.68 10.35
C THR A 47 -0.21 0.12 9.13
N ALA A 48 0.04 -0.41 7.93
CA ALA A 48 -0.45 0.15 6.67
C ALA A 48 -1.68 -0.59 6.16
N GLU A 49 -2.67 0.14 5.67
CA GLU A 49 -3.88 -0.37 5.04
C GLU A 49 -4.24 0.49 3.81
N PHE A 50 -4.79 -0.13 2.77
CA PHE A 50 -5.39 0.59 1.66
C PHE A 50 -6.90 0.61 1.80
N GLU A 51 -7.47 1.80 1.72
CA GLU A 51 -8.91 2.02 1.69
C GLU A 51 -9.30 2.56 0.32
N PHE A 52 -10.37 2.02 -0.28
CA PHE A 52 -10.88 2.53 -1.55
C PHE A 52 -11.80 3.73 -1.30
N ASN A 53 -11.37 4.91 -1.73
CA ASN A 53 -12.17 6.13 -1.70
C ASN A 53 -13.05 6.18 -2.95
N SER A 54 -14.34 5.89 -2.79
CA SER A 54 -15.32 5.90 -3.87
C SER A 54 -15.66 7.31 -4.40
N THR A 55 -15.44 8.36 -3.62
CA THR A 55 -15.67 9.75 -4.05
C THR A 55 -14.60 10.20 -5.02
N GLU A 56 -13.35 9.84 -4.75
CA GLU A 56 -12.20 10.17 -5.59
C GLU A 56 -11.85 9.05 -6.59
N ASN A 57 -12.56 7.92 -6.53
CA ASN A 57 -12.33 6.71 -7.31
C ASN A 57 -10.85 6.26 -7.29
N LYS A 58 -10.25 6.23 -6.10
CA LYS A 58 -8.82 5.91 -5.90
C LYS A 58 -8.58 5.18 -4.59
N TYR A 59 -7.46 4.47 -4.49
CA TYR A 59 -6.99 3.92 -3.22
C TYR A 59 -6.28 5.01 -2.40
N VAL A 60 -6.36 4.89 -1.07
CA VAL A 60 -5.71 5.78 -0.11
C VAL A 60 -4.96 4.93 0.91
N LEU A 61 -3.69 5.24 1.15
CA LEU A 61 -2.87 4.66 2.20
C LEU A 61 -3.22 5.26 3.55
N VAL A 62 -3.58 4.40 4.49
CA VAL A 62 -3.84 4.74 5.89
C VAL A 62 -2.77 4.07 6.75
N LEU A 63 -2.10 4.88 7.57
CA LEU A 63 -1.09 4.43 8.53
C LEU A 63 -1.68 4.51 9.96
N LYS A 64 -1.53 3.45 10.75
CA LYS A 64 -2.07 3.30 12.12
C LYS A 64 -1.00 2.85 13.10
#